data_AF-A0A2S1ETY4-F1
#
_entry.id   AF-A0A2S1ETY4-F1
#
_cell.length_a   1.000
_cell.length_b   1.000
_cell.length_c   1.000
_cell.angle_alpha   90.00
_cell.angle_beta   90.00
_cell.angle_gamma   90.00
#
_symmetry.space_group_name_H-M   'P 1'
#
loop_
_entity.id
_entity.type
_entity.pdbx_description
1 polymer ?
#
loop_
_entity_poly.entity_id
_entity_poly.type
_entity_poly.pdbx_seq_one_letter_code
_entity_poly.pdbx_strand_id
1 'polypeptide(L)'
;MIGVVKASGAFESGLAALSTKTKGKEFILVFLVTVLLALGGTLCGIEEEAVAFYPILAPVFIAMDYDSIVCVGAIFLASSLGTTFSVINPFSVVIASNAAGTTFTQGMAGRIFGLVIAVTCLLFYLHWYARKVQQDPQFSYSYDDREKFDQMWGMTTSEEKDQRFTLKNYFNFICLCFPNYDLGSNGQRMGLS
;
A
#
# COMPACT_ATOMS: atom_id res chain seq x y z
N MET A 1 -4.65 -9.57 6.55
CA MET A 1 -3.38 -9.97 5.91
C MET A 1 -2.25 -8.93 6.00
N ILE A 2 -2.54 -7.63 6.15
CA ILE A 2 -1.52 -6.57 6.25
C ILE A 2 -0.52 -6.79 7.41
N GLY A 3 -0.96 -7.38 8.53
CA GLY A 3 -0.08 -7.70 9.67
C GLY A 3 1.02 -8.73 9.39
N VAL A 4 0.83 -9.67 8.45
CA VAL A 4 1.83 -10.71 8.13
C VAL A 4 2.91 -10.16 7.18
N VAL A 5 2.53 -9.26 6.26
CA VAL A 5 3.49 -8.58 5.38
C VAL A 5 4.38 -7.62 6.19
N LYS A 6 3.78 -6.88 7.13
CA LYS A 6 4.53 -6.04 8.09
C LYS A 6 5.42 -6.89 9.01
N ALA A 7 4.93 -8.03 9.50
CA ALA A 7 5.69 -8.96 10.35
C ALA A 7 6.82 -9.71 9.62
N SER A 8 6.77 -9.82 8.29
CA SER A 8 7.79 -10.55 7.54
C SER A 8 9.14 -9.82 7.47
N GLY A 9 9.19 -8.51 7.75
CA GLY A 9 10.39 -7.69 7.57
C GLY A 9 10.89 -7.60 6.12
N ALA A 10 10.37 -8.40 5.19
CA ALA A 10 10.80 -8.50 3.80
C ALA A 10 10.47 -7.24 2.99
N PHE A 11 9.37 -6.57 3.34
CA PHE A 11 8.98 -5.32 2.70
C PHE A 11 9.86 -4.15 3.18
N GLU A 12 10.13 -4.03 4.48
CA GLU A 12 11.02 -3.01 5.04
C GLU A 12 12.47 -3.21 4.60
N SER A 13 12.98 -4.45 4.65
CA SER A 13 14.33 -4.77 4.17
C SER A 13 14.48 -4.65 2.65
N GLY A 14 13.42 -4.97 1.89
CA GLY A 14 13.35 -4.67 0.45
C GLY A 14 13.42 -3.17 0.17
N LEU A 15 12.66 -2.36 0.92
CA LEU A 15 12.63 -0.90 0.75
C LEU A 15 13.95 -0.23 1.20
N ALA A 16 14.55 -0.68 2.30
CA ALA A 16 15.85 -0.23 2.77
C ALA A 16 17.00 -0.62 1.82
N ALA A 17 16.97 -1.84 1.27
CA ALA A 17 17.91 -2.29 0.25
C ALA A 17 17.75 -1.50 -1.06
N LEU A 18 16.53 -1.16 -1.44
CA LEU A 18 16.25 -0.32 -2.61
C LEU A 18 16.71 1.12 -2.37
N SER A 19 16.44 1.72 -1.21
CA SER A 19 16.88 3.08 -0.87
C SER A 19 18.41 3.22 -0.90
N THR A 20 19.14 2.26 -0.33
CA THR A 20 20.61 2.28 -0.32
C THR A 20 21.23 2.05 -1.69
N LYS A 21 20.62 1.20 -2.54
CA LYS A 21 21.12 0.87 -3.89
C LYS A 21 20.72 1.90 -4.96
N THR A 22 19.80 2.80 -4.64
CA THR A 22 19.20 3.78 -5.57
C THR A 22 19.75 5.21 -5.38
N LYS A 23 20.78 5.40 -4.55
CA LYS A 23 21.48 6.71 -4.44
C LYS A 23 21.92 7.20 -5.83
N GLY A 24 21.38 8.34 -6.27
CA GLY A 24 21.62 8.93 -7.61
C GLY A 24 20.69 8.45 -8.73
N LYS A 25 19.70 7.57 -8.45
CA LYS A 25 18.65 7.13 -9.39
C LYS A 25 17.28 7.09 -8.72
N GLU A 26 16.94 8.09 -7.90
CA GLU A 26 15.74 8.16 -7.06
C GLU A 26 14.44 7.77 -7.78
N PHE A 27 14.33 8.03 -9.09
CA PHE A 27 13.16 7.67 -9.89
C PHE A 27 12.91 6.15 -10.03
N ILE A 28 13.93 5.30 -9.86
CA ILE A 28 13.77 3.84 -9.92
C ILE A 28 12.78 3.36 -8.85
N LEU A 29 12.79 3.97 -7.66
CA LEU A 29 11.85 3.57 -6.61
C LEU A 29 10.41 3.90 -7.01
N VAL A 30 10.17 5.11 -7.50
CA VAL A 30 8.85 5.55 -8.01
C VAL A 30 8.37 4.58 -9.10
N PHE A 31 9.25 4.24 -10.04
CA PHE A 31 8.94 3.28 -11.12
C PHE A 31 8.54 1.91 -10.57
N LEU A 32 9.33 1.34 -9.66
CA LEU A 32 9.07 0.01 -9.09
C LEU A 32 7.77 -0.03 -8.30
N VAL A 33 7.53 0.96 -7.44
CA VAL A 33 6.29 1.07 -6.67
C VAL A 33 5.08 1.19 -7.59
N THR A 34 5.15 2.08 -8.59
CA THR A 34 4.06 2.29 -9.56
C THR A 34 3.73 1.01 -10.31
N VAL A 35 4.73 0.30 -10.82
CA VAL A 35 4.52 -0.96 -11.57
C VAL A 35 3.97 -2.05 -10.65
N LEU A 36 4.50 -2.18 -9.42
CA LEU A 36 4.04 -3.18 -8.46
C LEU A 36 2.59 -2.93 -8.03
N LEU A 37 2.22 -1.68 -7.77
CA LEU A 37 0.86 -1.30 -7.39
C LEU A 37 -0.12 -1.45 -8.56
N ALA A 38 0.28 -1.08 -9.78
CA ALA A 38 -0.53 -1.32 -10.97
C ALA A 38 -0.74 -2.82 -11.23
N LEU A 39 0.29 -3.64 -11.05
CA LEU A 39 0.19 -5.11 -11.13
C LEU A 39 -0.70 -5.68 -10.03
N GLY A 40 -0.57 -5.18 -8.80
CA GLY A 40 -1.45 -5.54 -7.70
C GLY A 40 -2.90 -5.19 -7.99
N GLY A 41 -3.18 -4.00 -8.51
CA GLY A 41 -4.52 -3.55 -8.89
C GLY A 41 -5.14 -4.43 -9.96
N THR A 42 -4.41 -4.72 -11.04
CA THR A 42 -4.96 -5.55 -12.14
C THR A 42 -5.16 -7.03 -11.79
N LEU A 43 -4.36 -7.58 -10.87
CA LEU A 43 -4.43 -9.00 -10.51
C LEU A 43 -5.37 -9.23 -9.33
N CYS A 44 -5.25 -8.40 -8.30
CA CYS A 44 -5.86 -8.61 -6.99
C CYS A 44 -6.88 -7.52 -6.63
N GLY A 45 -6.94 -6.40 -7.36
CA GLY A 45 -7.86 -5.30 -7.05
C GLY A 45 -7.52 -4.54 -5.77
N ILE A 46 -6.23 -4.43 -5.42
CA ILE A 46 -5.76 -3.87 -4.13
C ILE A 46 -5.87 -2.34 -4.02
N GLU A 47 -6.85 -1.72 -4.66
CA GLU A 47 -7.00 -0.27 -4.68
C GLU A 47 -7.30 0.30 -3.29
N GLU A 48 -8.20 -0.35 -2.54
CA GLU A 48 -8.55 0.07 -1.19
C GLU A 48 -7.42 -0.22 -0.20
N GLU A 49 -6.70 -1.32 -0.40
CA GLU A 49 -5.55 -1.69 0.42
C GLU A 49 -4.29 -0.88 0.09
N ALA A 50 -4.24 -0.21 -1.06
CA ALA A 50 -3.14 0.68 -1.44
C ALA A 50 -2.91 1.78 -0.38
N VAL A 51 -4.00 2.22 0.27
CA VAL A 51 -3.95 3.25 1.33
C VAL A 51 -3.14 2.79 2.54
N ALA A 52 -3.08 1.48 2.81
CA ALA A 52 -2.29 0.95 3.92
C ALA A 52 -0.77 1.05 3.70
N PHE A 53 -0.31 1.33 2.48
CA PHE A 53 1.12 1.47 2.17
C PHE A 53 1.66 2.89 2.38
N TYR A 54 0.80 3.93 2.52
CA TYR A 54 1.25 5.31 2.74
C TYR A 54 2.17 5.47 3.94
N PRO A 55 1.88 4.93 5.15
CA PRO A 55 2.77 5.07 6.31
C PRO A 55 4.17 4.51 6.11
N ILE A 56 4.34 3.58 5.16
CA ILE A 56 5.61 2.90 4.91
C ILE A 56 6.36 3.57 3.76
N LEU A 57 5.66 3.96 2.70
CA LEU A 57 6.26 4.50 1.47
C LEU A 57 6.41 6.02 1.50
N ALA A 58 5.49 6.76 2.13
CA ALA A 58 5.54 8.22 2.18
C ALA A 58 6.82 8.76 2.83
N PRO A 59 7.31 8.23 3.97
CA PRO A 59 8.57 8.71 4.55
C PRO A 59 9.78 8.47 3.63
N VAL A 60 9.73 7.41 2.80
CA VAL A 60 10.79 7.12 1.83
C VAL A 60 10.76 8.08 0.65
N PHE A 61 9.57 8.47 0.18
CA PHE A 61 9.44 9.50 -0.85
C PHE A 61 9.86 10.88 -0.35
N ILE A 62 9.51 11.25 0.90
CA ILE A 62 9.97 12.49 1.55
C ILE A 62 11.50 12.50 1.66
N ALA A 63 12.12 11.38 2.04
CA ALA A 63 13.58 11.25 2.11
C ALA A 63 14.28 11.38 0.74
N MET A 64 13.54 11.33 -0.36
CA MET A 64 14.03 11.54 -1.73
C MET A 64 13.63 12.91 -2.31
N ASP A 65 13.19 13.84 -1.45
CA ASP A 65 12.70 15.17 -1.82
C ASP A 65 11.50 15.16 -2.80
N TYR A 66 10.72 14.09 -2.79
CA TYR A 66 9.46 14.01 -3.53
C TYR A 66 8.30 14.52 -2.70
N ASP A 67 7.34 15.17 -3.38
CA ASP A 67 6.14 15.70 -2.72
C ASP A 67 5.01 14.65 -2.59
N SER A 68 3.92 15.10 -1.98
CA SER A 68 2.69 14.31 -1.80
C SER A 68 2.07 13.80 -3.10
N ILE A 69 2.17 14.52 -4.21
CA ILE A 69 1.59 14.15 -5.52
C ILE A 69 2.36 12.99 -6.12
N VAL A 70 3.69 12.97 -6.02
CA VAL A 70 4.49 11.82 -6.46
C VAL A 70 4.14 10.58 -5.63
N CYS A 71 4.01 10.74 -4.31
CA CYS A 71 3.65 9.66 -3.40
C CYS A 71 2.25 9.10 -3.72
N VAL A 72 1.23 9.97 -3.79
CA VAL A 72 -0.16 9.58 -4.10
C VAL A 72 -0.27 8.99 -5.51
N GLY A 73 0.45 9.56 -6.47
CA GLY A 73 0.47 9.07 -7.84
C GLY A 73 1.08 7.66 -7.96
N ALA A 74 2.20 7.42 -7.28
CA ALA A 74 2.88 6.12 -7.30
C ALA A 74 2.11 5.01 -6.57
N ILE A 75 1.30 5.36 -5.57
CA ILE A 75 0.57 4.39 -4.74
C ILE A 75 -0.87 4.27 -5.22
N PHE A 76 -1.67 5.31 -5.01
CA PHE A 76 -3.12 5.26 -5.23
C PHE A 76 -3.45 5.26 -6.72
N LEU A 77 -2.96 6.25 -7.48
CA LEU A 77 -3.29 6.36 -8.91
C LEU A 77 -2.79 5.14 -9.70
N ALA A 78 -1.60 4.63 -9.38
CA ALA A 78 -1.08 3.39 -9.95
C ALA A 78 -2.01 2.20 -9.72
N SER A 79 -2.47 1.99 -8.48
CA SER A 79 -3.39 0.91 -8.13
C SER A 79 -4.76 1.07 -8.82
N SER A 80 -5.31 2.29 -8.82
CA SER A 80 -6.58 2.61 -9.50
C SER A 80 -6.52 2.35 -11.01
N LEU A 81 -5.41 2.69 -11.68
CA LEU A 81 -5.20 2.37 -13.09
C LEU A 81 -5.13 0.85 -13.31
N GLY A 82 -4.43 0.13 -12.42
CA GLY A 82 -4.40 -1.33 -12.40
C GLY A 82 -5.79 -1.95 -12.32
N THR A 83 -6.60 -1.48 -11.36
CA THR A 83 -7.98 -1.95 -11.17
C THR A 83 -8.87 -1.59 -12.36
N THR A 84 -8.74 -0.38 -12.90
CA THR A 84 -9.52 0.10 -14.07
C THR A 84 -9.31 -0.78 -15.30
N PHE A 85 -8.05 -1.13 -15.59
CA PHE A 85 -7.68 -1.98 -16.74
C PHE A 85 -7.46 -3.45 -16.36
N SER A 86 -8.17 -3.93 -15.34
CA SER A 86 -8.02 -5.28 -14.77
C SER A 86 -7.99 -6.39 -15.84
N VAL A 87 -6.91 -7.15 -15.89
CA VAL A 87 -6.75 -8.29 -16.81
C VAL A 87 -7.43 -9.55 -16.28
N ILE A 88 -7.24 -9.88 -15.00
CA ILE A 88 -7.71 -11.16 -14.39
C ILE A 88 -8.35 -10.94 -13.00
N ASN A 89 -8.75 -9.72 -12.66
CA ASN A 89 -9.31 -9.43 -11.34
C ASN A 89 -10.58 -10.28 -11.06
N PRO A 90 -10.55 -11.21 -10.09
CA PRO A 90 -11.65 -12.12 -9.82
C PRO A 90 -12.84 -11.43 -9.15
N PHE A 91 -12.61 -10.29 -8.51
CA PHE A 91 -13.63 -9.52 -7.80
C PHE A 91 -14.41 -8.57 -8.72
N SER A 92 -13.92 -8.36 -9.95
CA SER A 92 -14.60 -7.50 -10.93
C SER A 92 -14.81 -8.22 -12.26
N VAL A 93 -13.74 -8.41 -13.02
CA VAL A 93 -13.77 -8.88 -14.41
C VAL A 93 -14.35 -10.28 -14.53
N VAL A 94 -13.98 -11.21 -13.64
CA VAL A 94 -14.49 -12.59 -13.70
C VAL A 94 -15.98 -12.64 -13.39
N ILE A 95 -16.42 -11.95 -12.32
CA ILE A 95 -17.85 -11.87 -11.95
C ILE A 95 -18.67 -11.22 -13.07
N ALA A 96 -18.18 -10.11 -13.62
CA ALA A 96 -18.85 -9.40 -14.72
C ALA A 96 -18.95 -10.27 -15.99
N SER A 97 -17.89 -11.01 -16.33
CA SER A 97 -17.87 -11.87 -17.52
C SER A 97 -18.84 -13.04 -17.35
N ASN A 98 -18.86 -13.67 -16.16
CA ASN A 98 -19.83 -14.71 -15.83
C ASN A 98 -21.27 -14.19 -15.90
N ALA A 99 -21.54 -12.99 -15.38
CA ALA A 99 -22.86 -12.35 -15.44
C ALA A 99 -23.27 -12.01 -16.89
N ALA A 100 -22.31 -11.63 -17.73
CA ALA A 100 -22.53 -11.35 -19.16
C ALA A 100 -22.61 -12.63 -20.02
N GLY A 101 -22.40 -13.82 -19.45
CA GLY A 101 -22.34 -15.08 -20.20
C GLY A 101 -21.13 -15.19 -21.14
N THR A 102 -20.07 -14.43 -20.89
CA THR A 102 -18.84 -14.40 -21.72
C THR A 102 -17.63 -14.90 -20.93
N THR A 103 -16.57 -15.29 -21.62
CA THR A 103 -15.31 -15.66 -20.96
C THR A 103 -14.50 -14.40 -20.62
N PHE A 104 -13.92 -14.35 -19.42
CA PHE A 104 -13.10 -13.21 -18.96
C PHE A 104 -11.90 -12.88 -19.86
N THR A 105 -11.44 -13.85 -20.65
CA THR A 105 -10.36 -13.70 -21.64
C THR A 105 -10.76 -12.87 -22.85
N GLN A 106 -12.07 -12.70 -23.11
CA GLN A 106 -12.54 -11.83 -24.17
C GLN A 106 -12.26 -10.36 -23.82
N GLY A 107 -11.63 -9.63 -24.75
CA GLY A 107 -11.20 -8.24 -24.54
C GLY A 107 -9.91 -8.09 -23.72
N MET A 108 -9.26 -9.19 -23.31
CA MET A 108 -8.05 -9.15 -22.49
C MET A 108 -6.91 -8.37 -23.16
N ALA A 109 -6.73 -8.51 -24.47
CA ALA A 109 -5.71 -7.75 -25.22
C ALA A 109 -5.95 -6.23 -25.14
N GLY A 110 -7.20 -5.78 -25.22
CA GLY A 110 -7.56 -4.36 -25.09
C GLY A 110 -7.29 -3.83 -23.68
N ARG A 111 -7.54 -4.64 -22.65
CA ARG A 111 -7.23 -4.28 -21.26
C ARG A 111 -5.73 -4.20 -21.00
N ILE A 112 -4.96 -5.17 -21.48
CA ILE A 112 -3.49 -5.15 -21.39
C ILE A 112 -2.94 -3.91 -22.10
N PHE A 113 -3.42 -3.63 -23.31
CA PHE A 113 -3.00 -2.46 -24.07
C PHE A 113 -3.33 -1.14 -23.33
N GLY A 114 -4.56 -1.03 -22.82
CA GLY A 114 -4.99 0.12 -22.02
C GLY A 114 -4.16 0.29 -20.74
N LEU A 115 -3.88 -0.82 -20.03
CA LEU A 115 -3.05 -0.83 -18.83
C LEU A 115 -1.63 -0.33 -19.13
N VAL A 116 -0.99 -0.86 -20.17
CA VAL A 116 0.38 -0.48 -20.56
C VAL A 116 0.43 1.00 -20.92
N ILE A 117 -0.52 1.50 -21.70
CA ILE A 117 -0.58 2.93 -22.05
C ILE A 117 -0.78 3.78 -20.80
N ALA A 118 -1.76 3.45 -19.96
CA ALA A 118 -2.08 4.23 -18.78
C ALA A 118 -0.92 4.30 -17.79
N VAL A 119 -0.27 3.16 -17.51
CA VAL A 119 0.91 3.10 -16.64
C VAL A 119 2.08 3.85 -17.25
N THR A 120 2.29 3.75 -18.57
CA THR A 120 3.37 4.50 -19.25
C THR A 120 3.15 6.00 -19.18
N CYS A 121 1.91 6.47 -19.41
CA CYS A 121 1.54 7.87 -19.25
C CYS A 121 1.73 8.36 -17.81
N LEU A 122 1.33 7.56 -16.82
CA LEU A 122 1.53 7.87 -15.41
C LEU A 122 3.02 8.00 -15.08
N LEU A 123 3.83 7.03 -15.49
CA LEU A 123 5.28 7.06 -15.27
C LEU A 123 5.94 8.27 -15.92
N PHE A 124 5.54 8.61 -17.15
CA PHE A 124 6.06 9.79 -17.84
C PHE A 124 5.70 11.08 -17.08
N TYR A 125 4.43 11.20 -16.64
CA TYR A 125 3.97 12.33 -15.84
C TYR A 125 4.73 12.43 -14.52
N LEU A 126 4.84 11.34 -13.77
CA LEU A 126 5.57 11.30 -12.51
C LEU A 126 7.05 11.63 -12.71
N HIS A 127 7.68 11.13 -13.78
CA HIS A 127 9.08 11.45 -14.08
C HIS A 127 9.29 12.94 -14.34
N TRP A 128 8.43 13.52 -15.19
CA TRP A 128 8.48 14.93 -15.53
C TRP A 128 8.21 15.81 -14.31
N TYR A 129 7.15 15.49 -13.55
CA TYR A 129 6.72 16.24 -12.37
C TYR A 129 7.77 16.18 -11.26
N ALA A 130 8.25 14.98 -10.93
CA ALA A 130 9.27 14.77 -9.92
C ALA A 130 10.55 15.56 -10.21
N ARG A 131 11.02 15.55 -11.47
CA ARG A 131 12.20 16.34 -11.87
C ARG A 131 11.97 17.84 -11.76
N LYS A 132 10.77 18.31 -12.07
CA LYS A 132 10.41 19.73 -11.93
C LYS A 132 10.41 20.17 -10.47
N VAL A 133 9.79 19.39 -9.59
CA VAL A 133 9.74 19.68 -8.14
C VAL A 133 11.12 19.61 -7.48
N GLN A 134 11.97 18.67 -7.89
CA GLN A 134 13.35 18.58 -7.41
C GLN A 134 14.23 19.77 -7.85
N GLN A 135 13.98 20.33 -9.04
CA GLN A 135 14.71 21.50 -9.55
C GLN A 135 14.20 22.81 -8.97
N ASP A 136 12.89 22.93 -8.80
CA ASP A 136 12.22 24.10 -8.24
C ASP A 136 11.09 23.65 -7.30
N PRO A 137 11.33 23.68 -5.98
CA PRO A 137 10.32 23.31 -4.99
C PRO A 137 9.02 24.12 -5.12
N GLN A 138 9.06 25.38 -5.58
CA GLN A 138 7.88 26.23 -5.73
C GLN A 138 6.95 25.79 -6.86
N PHE A 139 7.44 24.93 -7.76
CA PHE A 139 6.62 24.33 -8.81
C PHE A 139 5.61 23.30 -8.29
N SER A 140 5.81 22.75 -7.08
CA SER A 140 4.92 21.75 -6.51
C SER A 140 3.49 22.28 -6.41
N TYR A 141 2.51 21.56 -6.98
CA TYR A 141 1.10 21.92 -6.82
C TYR A 141 0.60 21.70 -5.39
N SER A 142 1.34 20.98 -4.55
CA SER A 142 1.06 20.83 -3.12
C SER A 142 2.05 21.61 -2.24
N TYR A 143 2.64 22.69 -2.76
CA TYR A 143 3.67 23.45 -2.04
C TYR A 143 3.18 23.94 -0.67
N ASP A 144 1.98 24.51 -0.60
CA ASP A 144 1.39 25.05 0.64
C ASP A 144 1.08 23.97 1.69
N ASP A 145 0.81 22.74 1.24
CA ASP A 145 0.50 21.59 2.11
C ASP A 145 1.73 20.70 2.36
N ARG A 146 2.89 21.04 1.80
CA ARG A 146 4.11 20.25 1.92
C ARG A 146 4.53 20.09 3.39
N GLU A 147 4.52 21.18 4.16
CA GLU A 147 4.87 21.12 5.58
C GLU A 147 3.91 20.22 6.38
N LYS A 148 2.61 20.23 6.06
CA LYS A 148 1.62 19.36 6.71
C LYS A 148 1.86 17.90 6.35
N PHE A 149 2.16 17.64 5.08
CA PHE A 149 2.48 16.29 4.60
C PHE A 149 3.75 15.75 5.26
N ASP A 150 4.81 16.57 5.33
CA ASP A 150 6.07 16.23 5.97
C ASP A 150 5.91 16.04 7.49
N GLN A 151 5.03 16.81 8.16
CA GLN A 151 4.73 16.59 9.58
C GLN A 151 3.91 15.31 9.81
N MET A 152 3.00 14.98 8.89
CA MET A 152 2.12 13.81 9.01
C MET A 152 2.87 12.50 8.71
N TRP A 153 3.80 12.53 7.75
CA TRP A 153 4.45 11.33 7.20
C TRP A 153 5.98 11.34 7.30
N GLY A 154 6.59 12.44 7.73
CA GLY A 154 8.04 12.54 7.92
C GLY A 154 8.52 11.62 9.04
N MET A 155 9.70 11.02 8.84
CA MET A 155 10.30 10.17 9.86
C MET A 155 10.78 11.01 11.04
N THR A 156 10.05 11.01 12.16
CA THR A 156 10.72 11.11 13.46
C THR A 156 11.49 9.81 13.61
N THR A 157 12.83 9.87 13.55
CA THR A 157 13.70 8.72 13.85
C THR A 157 13.62 8.45 15.35
N SER A 158 12.47 7.96 15.82
CA SER A 158 12.17 7.59 17.21
C SER A 158 10.78 6.93 17.22
N GLU A 159 10.67 5.80 16.54
CA GLU A 159 9.86 4.65 16.98
C GLU A 159 10.24 3.47 16.07
N GLU A 160 11.50 3.02 16.15
CA GLU A 160 11.74 1.58 16.25
C GLU A 160 10.98 1.12 17.51
N LYS A 161 9.66 0.99 17.43
CA LYS A 161 8.96 0.13 18.37
C LYS A 161 9.38 -1.27 17.95
N ASP A 162 10.43 -1.73 18.62
CA ASP A 162 10.83 -3.12 18.78
C ASP A 162 9.56 -3.97 18.85
N GLN A 163 9.08 -4.44 17.69
CA GLN A 163 7.99 -5.40 17.62
C GLN A 163 8.57 -6.77 17.96
N ARG A 164 9.11 -6.89 19.18
CA ARG A 164 9.24 -8.18 19.86
C ARG A 164 7.83 -8.68 20.09
N PHE A 165 7.36 -9.50 19.15
CA PHE A 165 6.18 -10.32 19.25
C PHE A 165 6.13 -10.98 20.63
N THR A 166 5.30 -10.44 21.52
CA THR A 166 5.13 -10.96 22.88
C THR A 166 3.72 -11.55 22.98
N LEU A 167 3.62 -12.76 23.52
CA LEU A 167 2.41 -13.59 23.68
C LEU A 167 1.17 -12.85 24.24
N LYS A 168 1.37 -11.71 24.90
CA LYS A 168 0.32 -10.81 25.38
C LYS A 168 -0.61 -10.27 24.29
N ASN A 169 -0.09 -10.00 23.08
CA ASN A 169 -0.90 -9.46 21.98
C ASN A 169 -1.83 -10.52 21.36
N TYR A 170 -1.46 -11.80 21.45
CA TYR A 170 -2.29 -12.93 21.01
C TYR A 170 -3.48 -13.14 21.96
N PHE A 171 -3.26 -13.01 23.27
CA PHE A 171 -4.30 -13.17 24.28
C PHE A 171 -5.39 -12.09 24.18
N ASN A 172 -4.99 -10.84 23.92
CA ASN A 172 -5.94 -9.73 23.84
C ASN A 172 -6.81 -9.79 22.57
N PHE A 173 -6.27 -10.32 21.46
CA PHE A 173 -7.03 -10.52 20.22
C PHE A 173 -8.07 -11.65 20.35
N ILE A 174 -7.76 -12.72 21.08
CA ILE A 174 -8.69 -13.82 21.34
C ILE A 174 -9.85 -13.38 22.23
N CYS A 175 -9.59 -12.57 23.26
CA CYS A 175 -10.64 -12.06 24.15
C CYS A 175 -11.62 -11.10 23.46
N LEU A 176 -11.20 -10.38 22.41
CA LEU A 176 -12.07 -9.48 21.64
C LEU A 176 -12.95 -10.22 20.62
N CYS A 177 -12.52 -11.39 20.14
CA CYS A 177 -13.28 -12.22 19.20
C CYS A 177 -14.32 -13.14 19.87
N PHE A 178 -14.32 -13.25 21.19
CA PHE A 178 -15.34 -13.99 21.96
C PHE A 178 -15.87 -13.14 23.13
N PRO A 179 -16.76 -12.16 22.88
CA PRO A 179 -17.37 -11.36 23.94
C PRO A 179 -18.36 -12.13 24.84
N ASN A 180 -18.64 -13.41 24.54
CA ASN A 180 -19.56 -14.24 25.32
C ASN A 180 -18.94 -15.60 25.66
N TYR A 181 -18.03 -15.60 26.63
CA TYR A 181 -17.93 -16.73 27.55
C TYR A 181 -18.32 -16.20 28.93
N ASP A 182 -19.61 -16.31 29.23
CA ASP A 182 -20.11 -16.31 30.61
C ASP A 182 -19.34 -17.38 31.38
N LEU A 183 -18.28 -16.97 32.07
CA LEU A 183 -17.75 -17.74 33.18
C LEU A 183 -18.78 -17.60 34.30
N GLY A 184 -19.78 -18.49 34.25
CA GLY A 184 -20.70 -18.73 35.35
C GLY A 184 -19.91 -18.90 36.65
N SER A 185 -20.03 -17.90 37.51
CA SER A 185 -19.67 -17.98 38.92
C SER A 185 -20.39 -19.19 39.54
N ASN A 186 -19.64 -20.18 40.03
CA ASN A 186 -19.76 -20.69 41.40
C ASN A 186 -19.02 -22.03 41.54
N GLY A 187 -17.74 -21.95 41.87
CA GLY A 187 -17.06 -23.00 42.62
C GLY A 187 -16.76 -22.49 44.02
N GLN A 188 -17.70 -22.61 44.96
CA GLN A 188 -17.35 -22.65 46.39
C GLN A 188 -18.44 -23.33 47.23
N ARG A 189 -17.99 -24.36 47.98
CA ARG A 189 -18.59 -25.06 49.14
C ARG A 189 -19.25 -26.43 48.87
N MET A 190 -18.40 -27.44 48.71
CA MET A 190 -18.58 -28.71 49.43
C MET A 190 -18.08 -28.51 50.87
N GLY A 191 -18.90 -28.84 51.87
CA GLY A 191 -18.49 -28.82 53.28
C GLY A 191 -19.63 -28.95 54.27
N LEU A 192 -19.95 -30.22 54.59
CA LEU A 192 -20.35 -30.74 55.90
C LEU A 192 -21.78 -30.49 56.45
N SER A 193 -22.32 -31.63 56.93
CA SER A 193 -23.49 -31.89 57.78
C SER A 193 -24.85 -32.01 57.12
#